data_AF-A0A8T5CWH9-F1
#
_entry.id   AF-A0A8T5CWH9-F1
#
_cell.length_a   1.000
_cell.length_b   1.000
_cell.length_c   1.000
_cell.angle_alpha   90.00
_cell.angle_beta   90.00
_cell.angle_gamma   90.00
#
_symmetry.space_group_name_H-M   'P 1'
#
loop_
_entity.id
_entity.type
_entity.pdbx_description
1 polymer ?
#
loop_
_entity_poly.entity_id
_entity_poly.type
_entity_poly.pdbx_seq_one_letter_code
_entity_poly.pdbx_strand_id
1 'polypeptide(L)'
;AVLLELGYDIVREPDEEYEELGAQRIFENDDGCRIDVFNQQVIGKLILSSGIRERSERYLDPGNLVVELVSPEDIFLFKAVAGRVDDIEDMFSLMQTGLEFDVVEAELETQVELLEQELFVTYVNEALTDLTEQHNVTTPLHGPVAEITERVYEELEVLHALDEPKSVADLQQELDWPAADV
;
A
#
# COMPACT_ATOMS: atom_id res chain seq x y z
N ALA A 1 0.18 -11.67 25.35
CA ALA A 1 0.74 -12.18 26.62
C ALA A 1 2.24 -11.89 26.65
N VAL A 2 3.04 -12.40 25.72
CA VAL A 2 4.51 -12.19 25.70
C VAL A 2 4.94 -10.72 25.72
N LEU A 3 4.41 -9.87 24.82
CA LEU A 3 4.79 -8.44 24.81
C LEU A 3 4.41 -7.72 26.12
N LEU A 4 3.27 -8.08 26.73
CA LEU A 4 2.85 -7.53 28.04
C LEU A 4 3.83 -7.93 29.16
N GLU A 5 4.33 -9.16 29.13
CA GLU A 5 5.34 -9.65 30.09
C GLU A 5 6.71 -8.98 29.89
N LEU A 6 6.98 -8.46 28.69
CA LEU A 6 8.19 -7.71 28.36
C LEU A 6 8.06 -6.19 28.62
N GLY A 7 6.97 -5.74 29.24
CA GLY A 7 6.78 -4.33 29.61
C GLY A 7 6.18 -3.45 28.51
N TYR A 8 5.55 -4.05 27.50
CA TYR A 8 4.70 -3.30 26.57
C TYR A 8 3.27 -3.22 27.11
N ASP A 9 2.62 -2.09 26.88
CA ASP A 9 1.20 -1.88 27.09
C ASP A 9 0.46 -1.80 25.76
N ILE A 10 -0.84 -2.15 25.78
CA ILE A 10 -1.69 -1.99 24.60
C ILE A 10 -2.08 -0.51 24.49
N VAL A 11 -1.75 0.11 23.35
CA VAL A 11 -2.23 1.44 22.99
C VAL A 11 -3.71 1.33 22.67
N ARG A 12 -4.54 2.08 23.40
CA ARG A 12 -6.01 2.00 23.30
C ARG A 12 -6.62 3.07 22.41
N GLU A 13 -5.96 4.21 22.31
CA GLU A 13 -6.36 5.39 21.54
C GLU A 13 -5.13 5.83 20.74
N PRO A 14 -4.82 5.15 19.62
CA PRO A 14 -3.79 5.63 18.71
C PRO A 14 -4.26 6.89 17.98
N ASP A 15 -3.32 7.69 17.47
CA ASP A 15 -3.66 8.88 16.68
C ASP A 15 -4.28 8.47 15.33
N GLU A 16 -4.98 9.40 14.68
CA GLU A 16 -5.78 9.16 13.46
C GLU A 16 -4.99 8.46 12.34
N GLU A 17 -3.76 8.91 12.06
CA GLU A 17 -2.87 8.28 11.07
C GLU A 17 -2.60 6.79 11.36
N TYR A 18 -2.57 6.39 12.64
CA TYR A 18 -2.33 5.00 13.04
C TYR A 18 -3.62 4.16 13.09
N GLU A 19 -4.77 4.79 13.33
CA GLU A 19 -6.07 4.12 13.17
C GLU A 19 -6.29 3.72 11.71
N GLU A 20 -5.91 4.59 10.76
CA GLU A 20 -6.02 4.35 9.32
C GLU A 20 -5.15 3.19 8.82
N LEU A 21 -4.01 2.91 9.47
CA LEU A 21 -3.19 1.74 9.17
C LEU A 21 -3.91 0.43 9.50
N GLY A 22 -4.98 0.42 10.30
CA GLY A 22 -5.74 -0.82 10.54
C GLY A 22 -4.95 -1.93 11.23
N ALA A 23 -3.93 -1.58 12.03
CA ALA A 23 -3.23 -2.54 12.88
C ALA A 23 -4.22 -3.21 13.83
N GLN A 24 -4.13 -4.53 13.98
CA GLN A 24 -5.05 -5.26 14.88
C GLN A 24 -4.79 -4.92 16.35
N ARG A 25 -3.52 -4.66 16.68
CA ARG A 25 -3.08 -4.24 18.00
C ARG A 25 -1.83 -3.40 17.86
N ILE A 26 -1.75 -2.33 18.65
CA ILE A 26 -0.58 -1.49 18.79
C ILE A 26 -0.07 -1.68 20.22
N PHE A 27 1.23 -1.95 20.36
CA PHE A 27 1.89 -2.10 21.64
C PHE A 27 2.98 -1.04 21.79
N GLU A 28 3.10 -0.44 22.96
CA GLU A 28 4.13 0.56 23.25
C GLU A 28 4.72 0.33 24.65
N ASN A 29 6.03 0.51 24.81
CA ASN A 29 6.69 0.42 26.11
C ASN A 29 7.10 1.80 26.65
N ASP A 30 7.60 1.87 27.88
CA ASP A 30 8.02 3.12 28.53
C ASP A 30 9.17 3.87 27.80
N ASP A 31 9.91 3.18 26.93
CA ASP A 31 10.96 3.78 26.10
C ASP A 31 10.40 4.41 24.81
N GLY A 32 9.09 4.35 24.57
CA GLY A 32 8.43 4.80 23.35
C GLY A 32 8.63 3.84 22.16
N CYS A 33 9.09 2.61 22.41
CA CYS A 33 9.21 1.59 21.36
C CYS A 33 7.84 1.02 21.04
N ARG A 34 7.43 1.12 19.78
CA ARG A 34 6.12 0.67 19.29
C ARG A 34 6.23 -0.59 18.43
N ILE A 35 5.25 -1.48 18.57
CA ILE A 35 5.05 -2.67 17.74
C ILE A 35 3.61 -2.69 17.25
N ASP A 36 3.44 -2.55 15.94
CA ASP A 36 2.16 -2.64 15.27
C ASP A 36 1.97 -4.07 14.75
N VAL A 37 0.89 -4.72 15.18
CA VAL A 37 0.59 -6.12 14.85
C VAL A 37 -0.47 -6.18 13.77
N PHE A 38 -0.05 -6.66 12.61
CA PHE A 38 -0.91 -6.98 11.47
C PHE A 38 -1.07 -8.50 11.36
N ASN A 39 -2.23 -8.96 10.90
CA ASN A 39 -2.43 -10.37 10.57
C ASN A 39 -2.62 -10.52 9.07
N GLN A 40 -1.58 -11.01 8.40
CA GLN A 40 -1.50 -11.25 6.95
C GLN A 40 -1.63 -10.01 6.07
N GLN A 41 -2.57 -9.11 6.31
CA GLN A 41 -2.72 -7.86 5.57
C GLN A 41 -2.17 -6.70 6.40
N VAL A 42 -1.25 -5.96 5.79
CA VAL A 42 -0.61 -4.76 6.33
C VAL A 42 -1.35 -3.55 5.78
N ILE A 43 -1.56 -2.54 6.63
CA ILE A 43 -2.19 -1.25 6.30
C ILE A 43 -3.57 -1.30 5.65
N GLY A 44 -4.29 -2.42 5.82
CA GLY A 44 -5.57 -2.69 5.15
C GLY A 44 -5.48 -2.76 3.61
N LYS A 45 -4.28 -2.65 3.03
CA LYS A 45 -4.06 -2.48 1.60
C LYS A 45 -3.25 -3.62 1.01
N LEU A 46 -2.18 -4.11 1.64
CA LEU A 46 -1.28 -5.12 1.05
C LEU A 46 -1.23 -6.41 1.86
N ILE A 47 -1.17 -7.56 1.18
CA ILE A 47 -1.05 -8.88 1.79
C ILE A 47 0.41 -9.30 1.87
N LEU A 48 0.82 -9.91 2.97
CA LEU A 48 2.11 -10.59 3.12
C LEU A 48 2.17 -11.82 2.21
N SER A 49 2.49 -11.60 0.94
CA SER A 49 2.54 -12.59 -0.13
C SER A 49 3.67 -13.60 0.07
N SER A 50 3.67 -14.68 -0.72
CA SER A 50 4.82 -15.59 -0.77
C SER A 50 6.07 -14.90 -1.30
N GLY A 51 5.93 -13.98 -2.26
CA GLY A 51 7.06 -13.22 -2.81
C GLY A 51 7.78 -12.40 -1.74
N ILE A 52 7.03 -11.64 -0.93
CA ILE A 52 7.58 -10.87 0.19
C ILE A 52 8.28 -11.79 1.20
N ARG A 53 7.68 -12.95 1.50
CA ARG A 53 8.29 -13.92 2.44
C ARG A 53 9.58 -14.54 1.89
N GLU A 54 9.63 -14.82 0.60
CA GLU A 54 10.81 -15.41 -0.05
C GLU A 54 11.98 -14.42 -0.12
N ARG A 55 11.69 -13.12 -0.29
CA ARG A 55 12.70 -12.06 -0.27
C ARG A 55 13.10 -11.60 1.13
N SER A 56 12.28 -11.90 2.14
CA SER A 56 12.58 -11.54 3.52
C SER A 56 13.83 -12.24 4.05
N GLU A 57 14.68 -11.48 4.76
CA GLU A 57 15.90 -12.00 5.36
C GLU A 57 15.73 -12.30 6.84
N ARG A 58 16.13 -13.50 7.25
CA ARG A 58 16.07 -13.89 8.66
C ARG A 58 17.06 -13.09 9.50
N TYR A 59 16.53 -12.29 10.42
CA TYR A 59 17.33 -11.41 11.27
C TYR A 59 17.56 -11.99 12.68
N LEU A 60 16.52 -12.58 13.27
CA LEU A 60 16.59 -13.07 14.64
C LEU A 60 15.69 -14.29 14.86
N ASP A 61 16.17 -15.27 15.63
CA ASP A 61 15.42 -16.47 16.03
C ASP A 61 15.70 -16.84 17.50
N PRO A 62 14.98 -16.24 18.47
CA PRO A 62 14.99 -16.66 19.86
C PRO A 62 14.28 -18.00 20.12
N GLY A 63 13.72 -18.65 19.10
CA GLY A 63 13.08 -19.98 19.18
C GLY A 63 11.56 -19.95 19.26
N ASN A 64 10.95 -18.98 19.96
CA ASN A 64 9.49 -18.81 20.05
C ASN A 64 8.95 -17.71 19.12
N LEU A 65 9.83 -16.96 18.46
CA LEU A 65 9.53 -15.92 17.50
C LEU A 65 10.65 -15.92 16.45
N VAL A 66 10.29 -15.83 15.19
CA VAL A 66 11.26 -15.56 14.12
C VAL A 66 10.99 -14.14 13.64
N VAL A 67 12.06 -13.34 13.56
CA VAL A 67 12.03 -12.00 13.00
C VAL A 67 12.71 -12.07 11.65
N GLU A 68 11.97 -11.73 10.62
CA GLU A 68 12.47 -11.58 9.26
C GLU A 68 12.25 -10.14 8.83
N LEU A 69 13.24 -9.59 8.11
CA LEU A 69 13.20 -8.25 7.58
C LEU A 69 12.77 -8.32 6.12
N VAL A 70 11.69 -7.63 5.79
CA VAL A 70 11.23 -7.48 4.40
C VAL A 70 12.26 -6.70 3.58
N SER A 71 12.28 -6.93 2.26
CA SER A 71 13.27 -6.29 1.40
C SER A 71 13.00 -4.77 1.25
N PRO A 72 14.02 -3.96 0.90
CA PRO A 72 13.81 -2.53 0.63
C PRO A 72 12.75 -2.23 -0.43
N GLU A 73 12.60 -3.11 -1.43
CA GLU A 73 11.57 -3.03 -2.47
C GLU A 73 10.17 -3.16 -1.88
N ASP A 74 9.96 -4.13 -1.00
CA ASP A 74 8.68 -4.36 -0.33
C ASP A 74 8.35 -3.21 0.65
N ILE A 75 9.37 -2.69 1.34
CA ILE A 75 9.22 -1.50 2.20
C ILE A 75 8.83 -0.29 1.36
N PHE A 76 9.46 -0.07 0.20
CA PHE A 76 9.10 1.04 -0.70
C PHE A 76 7.63 0.93 -1.12
N LEU A 77 7.16 -0.26 -1.48
CA LEU A 77 5.75 -0.46 -1.83
C LEU A 77 4.82 -0.20 -0.64
N PHE A 78 5.13 -0.70 0.55
CA PHE A 78 4.35 -0.40 1.77
C PHE A 78 4.28 1.10 2.07
N LYS A 79 5.35 1.84 1.83
CA LYS A 79 5.38 3.29 2.00
C LYS A 79 4.51 4.01 0.98
N ALA A 80 4.58 3.59 -0.29
CA ALA A 80 3.81 4.17 -1.37
C ALA A 80 2.28 4.06 -1.18
N VAL A 81 1.81 3.03 -0.46
CA VAL A 81 0.37 2.86 -0.19
C VAL A 81 -0.08 3.39 1.18
N ALA A 82 0.84 3.70 2.10
CA ALA A 82 0.50 4.10 3.47
C ALA A 82 -0.18 5.47 3.54
N GLY A 83 0.24 6.41 2.68
CA GLY A 83 -0.41 7.72 2.54
C GLY A 83 -0.08 8.74 3.64
N ARG A 84 0.97 8.54 4.43
CA ARG A 84 1.41 9.53 5.42
C ARG A 84 2.45 10.47 4.82
N VAL A 85 2.49 11.70 5.31
CA VAL A 85 3.36 12.76 4.77
C VAL A 85 4.84 12.36 4.80
N ASP A 86 5.30 11.75 5.89
CA ASP A 86 6.70 11.35 6.05
C ASP A 86 7.10 10.16 5.16
N ASP A 87 6.14 9.41 4.61
CA ASP A 87 6.44 8.22 3.79
C ASP A 87 7.11 8.59 2.46
N ILE A 88 6.93 9.82 1.95
CA ILE A 88 7.60 10.30 0.73
C ILE A 88 9.11 10.47 0.94
N GLU A 89 9.53 11.01 2.07
CA GLU A 89 10.96 11.15 2.42
C GLU A 89 11.61 9.79 2.66
N ASP A 90 10.87 8.84 3.25
CA ASP A 90 11.30 7.45 3.40
C ASP A 90 11.47 6.78 2.03
N MET A 91 10.50 6.95 1.12
CA MET A 91 10.60 6.45 -0.26
C MET A 91 11.81 7.03 -0.99
N PHE A 92 12.05 8.33 -0.89
CA PHE A 92 13.20 8.98 -1.49
C PHE A 92 14.52 8.43 -0.92
N SER A 93 14.59 8.18 0.38
CA SER A 93 15.75 7.58 1.04
C SER A 93 15.99 6.14 0.59
N LEU A 94 14.93 5.33 0.45
CA LEU A 94 15.02 3.95 -0.03
C LEU A 94 15.52 3.87 -1.47
N MET A 95 15.14 4.79 -2.35
CA MET A 95 15.65 4.81 -3.72
C MET A 95 17.18 4.93 -3.81
N GLN A 96 17.82 5.53 -2.81
CA GLN A 96 19.27 5.67 -2.75
C GLN A 96 19.99 4.35 -2.44
N THR A 97 19.27 3.32 -2.00
CA THR A 97 19.83 1.98 -1.76
C THR A 97 19.94 1.13 -3.02
N GLY A 98 19.42 1.60 -4.16
CA GLY A 98 19.48 0.89 -5.44
C GLY A 98 18.37 -0.14 -5.62
N LEU A 99 17.12 0.27 -5.38
CA LEU A 99 15.93 -0.59 -5.52
C LEU A 99 15.83 -1.24 -6.91
N GLU A 100 15.47 -2.52 -6.92
CA GLU A 100 15.10 -3.24 -8.15
C GLU A 100 13.61 -3.00 -8.44
N PHE A 101 13.29 -1.97 -9.23
CA PHE A 101 11.89 -1.60 -9.52
C PHE A 101 11.08 -2.70 -10.23
N ASP A 102 11.73 -3.60 -10.98
CA ASP A 102 11.06 -4.76 -11.57
C ASP A 102 10.47 -5.69 -10.49
N VAL A 103 11.11 -5.76 -9.31
CA VAL A 103 10.60 -6.52 -8.16
C VAL A 103 9.41 -5.82 -7.53
N VAL A 104 9.47 -4.48 -7.42
CA VAL A 104 8.36 -3.67 -6.89
C VAL A 104 7.14 -3.78 -7.80
N GLU A 105 7.34 -3.70 -9.12
CA GLU A 105 6.29 -3.84 -10.13
C GLU A 105 5.65 -5.23 -10.08
N ALA A 106 6.45 -6.28 -10.05
CA ALA A 106 5.95 -7.66 -9.96
C ALA A 106 5.19 -7.92 -8.66
N GLU A 107 5.62 -7.33 -7.54
CA GLU A 107 4.85 -7.42 -6.29
C GLU A 107 3.56 -6.63 -6.39
N LEU A 108 3.56 -5.42 -6.96
CA LEU A 108 2.34 -4.63 -7.18
C LEU A 108 1.30 -5.40 -7.99
N GLU A 109 1.71 -6.07 -9.08
CA GLU A 109 0.84 -6.95 -9.88
C GLU A 109 0.30 -8.12 -9.04
N THR A 110 1.17 -8.78 -8.27
CA THR A 110 0.78 -9.86 -7.36
C THR A 110 -0.26 -9.39 -6.34
N GLN A 111 -0.14 -8.16 -5.83
CA GLN A 111 -1.08 -7.59 -4.88
C GLN A 111 -2.44 -7.31 -5.51
N VAL A 112 -2.48 -6.81 -6.76
CA VAL A 112 -3.74 -6.69 -7.53
C VAL A 112 -4.45 -8.03 -7.64
N GLU A 113 -3.73 -9.10 -7.97
CA GLU A 113 -4.30 -10.45 -8.05
C GLU A 113 -4.81 -10.96 -6.69
N LEU A 114 -4.03 -10.78 -5.62
CA LEU A 114 -4.37 -11.27 -4.28
C LEU A 114 -5.55 -10.53 -3.64
N LEU A 115 -5.70 -9.23 -3.94
CA LEU A 115 -6.77 -8.39 -3.42
C LEU A 115 -8.04 -8.43 -4.29
N GLU A 116 -7.93 -8.95 -5.51
CA GLU A 116 -8.98 -8.93 -6.53
C GLU A 116 -9.50 -7.49 -6.81
N GLN A 117 -8.62 -6.49 -6.72
CA GLN A 117 -8.96 -5.08 -6.92
C GLN A 117 -7.72 -4.21 -7.21
N GLU A 118 -7.95 -3.08 -7.89
CA GLU A 118 -6.89 -2.15 -8.31
C GLU A 118 -6.91 -0.81 -7.54
N LEU A 119 -7.90 -0.56 -6.67
CA LEU A 119 -8.08 0.74 -6.00
C LEU A 119 -6.85 1.19 -5.20
N PHE A 120 -6.10 0.26 -4.59
CA PHE A 120 -4.92 0.63 -3.81
C PHE A 120 -3.81 1.26 -4.67
N VAL A 121 -3.81 1.00 -5.98
CA VAL A 121 -2.81 1.52 -6.92
C VAL A 121 -2.94 3.03 -7.10
N THR A 122 -4.12 3.61 -6.85
CA THR A 122 -4.29 5.08 -6.88
C THR A 122 -3.48 5.78 -5.78
N TYR A 123 -3.31 5.15 -4.61
CA TYR A 123 -2.43 5.65 -3.54
C TYR A 123 -0.97 5.59 -3.96
N VAL A 124 -0.56 4.51 -4.65
CA VAL A 124 0.80 4.42 -5.22
C VAL A 124 1.02 5.54 -6.23
N ASN A 125 0.05 5.84 -7.07
CA ASN A 125 0.12 6.92 -8.06
C ASN A 125 0.28 8.30 -7.40
N GLU A 126 -0.49 8.56 -6.35
CA GLU A 126 -0.38 9.78 -5.55
C GLU A 126 1.02 9.90 -4.93
N ALA A 127 1.51 8.85 -4.27
CA ALA A 127 2.84 8.86 -3.68
C ALA A 127 3.97 9.06 -4.70
N LEU A 128 3.87 8.46 -5.90
CA LEU A 128 4.82 8.68 -6.99
C LEU A 128 4.77 10.11 -7.55
N THR A 129 3.57 10.70 -7.62
CA THR A 129 3.38 12.10 -8.02
C THR A 129 4.04 13.02 -7.00
N ASP A 130 3.77 12.82 -5.72
CA ASP A 130 4.36 13.59 -4.62
C ASP A 130 5.88 13.47 -4.59
N LEU A 131 6.41 12.26 -4.81
CA LEU A 131 7.86 12.03 -4.92
C LEU A 131 8.47 12.83 -6.08
N THR A 132 7.76 12.93 -7.21
CA THR A 132 8.18 13.78 -8.34
C THR A 132 8.12 15.25 -7.98
N GLU A 133 7.05 15.73 -7.34
CA GLU A 133 6.87 17.14 -7.00
C GLU A 133 7.87 17.62 -5.95
N GLN A 134 8.13 16.80 -4.91
CA GLN A 134 8.98 17.16 -3.79
C GLN A 134 10.47 16.98 -4.09
N HIS A 135 10.84 15.93 -4.83
CA HIS A 135 12.25 15.56 -5.05
C HIS A 135 12.71 15.59 -6.51
N ASN A 136 11.81 15.85 -7.46
CA ASN A 136 12.09 15.85 -8.91
C ASN A 136 12.66 14.49 -9.37
N VAL A 137 12.13 13.41 -8.82
CA VAL A 137 12.52 12.03 -9.10
C VAL A 137 11.41 11.30 -9.82
N THR A 138 11.76 10.55 -10.87
CA THR A 138 10.84 9.67 -11.59
C THR A 138 11.31 8.22 -11.45
N THR A 139 10.37 7.28 -11.47
CA THR A 139 10.62 5.84 -11.34
C THR A 139 10.02 5.11 -12.55
N PRO A 140 10.52 3.90 -12.88
CA PRO A 140 9.90 3.05 -13.90
C PRO A 140 8.41 2.76 -13.65
N LEU A 141 7.97 2.79 -12.39
CA LEU A 141 6.57 2.52 -11.99
C LEU A 141 5.57 3.58 -12.46
N HIS A 142 6.01 4.80 -12.78
CA HIS A 142 5.08 5.90 -13.12
C HIS A 142 4.16 5.57 -14.30
N GLY A 143 4.68 4.89 -15.32
CA GLY A 143 3.87 4.49 -16.48
C GLY A 143 2.83 3.43 -16.12
N PRO A 144 3.25 2.24 -15.65
CA PRO A 144 2.33 1.16 -15.28
C PRO A 144 1.28 1.56 -14.24
N VAL A 145 1.69 2.30 -13.20
CA VAL A 145 0.78 2.75 -12.12
C VAL A 145 -0.24 3.76 -12.64
N ALA A 146 0.16 4.69 -13.51
CA ALA A 146 -0.76 5.66 -14.10
C ALA A 146 -1.80 4.98 -15.00
N GLU A 147 -1.40 3.99 -15.80
CA GLU A 147 -2.32 3.21 -16.65
C GLU A 147 -3.39 2.50 -15.80
N ILE A 148 -3.00 1.83 -14.72
CA ILE A 148 -3.95 1.18 -13.81
C ILE A 148 -4.86 2.21 -13.15
N THR A 149 -4.30 3.33 -12.69
CA THR A 149 -5.05 4.40 -12.02
C THR A 149 -6.10 5.04 -12.93
N GLU A 150 -5.78 5.25 -14.21
CA GLU A 150 -6.74 5.77 -15.20
C GLU A 150 -7.94 4.83 -15.34
N ARG A 151 -7.71 3.52 -15.47
CA ARG A 151 -8.81 2.52 -15.52
C ARG A 151 -9.66 2.54 -14.25
N VAL A 152 -9.04 2.62 -13.07
CA VAL A 152 -9.77 2.69 -11.80
C VAL A 152 -10.67 3.93 -11.75
N TYR A 153 -10.19 5.09 -12.22
CA TYR A 153 -11.00 6.29 -12.26
C TYR A 153 -12.15 6.19 -13.27
N GLU A 154 -11.94 5.60 -14.44
CA GLU A 154 -13.03 5.31 -15.38
C GLU A 154 -14.10 4.41 -14.74
N GLU A 155 -13.71 3.34 -14.05
CA GLU A 155 -14.65 2.47 -13.34
C GLU A 155 -15.43 3.21 -12.23
N LEU A 156 -14.76 4.06 -11.47
CA LEU A 156 -15.39 4.88 -10.43
C LEU A 156 -16.36 5.92 -11.01
N GLU A 157 -16.03 6.52 -12.16
CA GLU A 157 -16.93 7.44 -12.86
C GLU A 157 -18.22 6.74 -13.30
N VAL A 158 -18.12 5.50 -13.80
CA VAL A 158 -19.29 4.67 -14.13
C VAL A 158 -20.13 4.37 -12.91
N LEU A 159 -19.49 3.93 -11.82
CA LEU A 159 -20.18 3.63 -10.57
C LEU A 159 -20.91 4.86 -10.01
N HIS A 160 -20.27 6.03 -10.09
CA HIS A 160 -20.87 7.30 -9.68
C HIS A 160 -22.04 7.71 -10.61
N ALA A 161 -21.91 7.50 -11.92
CA ALA A 161 -23.01 7.73 -12.86
C ALA A 161 -24.19 6.78 -12.59
N LEU A 162 -23.95 5.59 -12.04
CA LEU A 162 -24.96 4.59 -11.68
C LEU A 162 -25.64 4.82 -10.32
N ASP A 163 -25.51 6.00 -9.71
CA ASP A 163 -26.20 6.35 -8.45
C ASP A 163 -27.74 6.18 -8.53
N GLU A 164 -28.30 6.23 -9.75
CA GLU A 164 -29.64 5.74 -10.07
C GLU A 164 -29.61 4.71 -11.21
N PRO A 165 -30.58 3.78 -11.30
CA PRO A 165 -30.67 2.85 -12.43
C PRO A 165 -30.82 3.59 -13.76
N LYS A 166 -29.81 3.48 -14.64
CA LYS A 166 -29.77 4.10 -15.96
C LYS A 166 -29.70 3.07 -17.08
N SER A 167 -30.15 3.42 -18.28
CA SER A 167 -29.91 2.59 -19.46
C SER A 167 -28.47 2.79 -19.97
N VAL A 168 -27.94 1.82 -20.70
CA VAL A 168 -26.60 1.92 -21.32
C VAL A 168 -26.50 3.15 -22.23
N ALA A 169 -27.58 3.51 -22.93
CA ALA A 169 -27.60 4.69 -23.79
C ALA A 169 -27.52 6.00 -23.00
N ASP A 170 -28.16 6.07 -21.83
CA ASP A 170 -28.10 7.24 -20.97
C ASP A 170 -26.70 7.38 -20.34
N LEU A 171 -26.07 6.26 -19.94
CA LEU A 171 -24.69 6.25 -19.44
C LEU A 171 -23.69 6.69 -20.51
N GLN A 172 -23.81 6.19 -21.75
CA GLN A 172 -22.96 6.61 -22.86
C GLN A 172 -23.06 8.10 -23.14
N GLN A 173 -24.27 8.67 -23.05
CA GLN A 173 -24.47 10.10 -23.23
C GLN A 173 -23.86 10.93 -22.09
N GLU A 174 -23.96 10.45 -20.86
CA GLU A 174 -23.47 11.16 -19.67
C GLU A 174 -21.95 11.12 -19.54
N LEU A 175 -21.34 9.99 -19.88
CA LEU A 175 -19.89 9.75 -19.82
C LEU A 175 -19.15 10.12 -21.12
N ASP A 176 -19.86 10.62 -22.14
CA ASP A 176 -19.34 10.89 -23.50
C ASP A 176 -18.62 9.67 -24.12
N TRP A 177 -19.07 8.46 -23.78
CA TRP A 177 -18.46 7.23 -24.27
C TRP A 177 -18.90 6.89 -25.71
N PRO A 178 -17.96 6.57 -26.61
CA PRO A 178 -18.30 6.16 -27.96
C PRO A 178 -19.05 4.83 -27.93
N ALA A 179 -20.08 4.70 -28.79
CA ALA A 179 -20.96 3.54 -28.83
C ALA A 179 -20.29 2.19 -29.24
N ALA A 180 -18.96 2.17 -29.40
CA ALA A 180 -18.20 1.03 -29.92
C ALA A 180 -17.59 0.13 -28.82
N ASP A 181 -17.58 0.56 -27.56
CA ASP A 181 -16.83 -0.11 -26.48
C ASP A 181 -17.70 -0.96 -25.53
N VAL A 182 -18.82 -1.54 -26.03
CA VAL A 182 -19.69 -2.47 -25.28
C VAL A 182 -19.89 -3.80 -26.01
#